data_AF-A0AAE9D368-F1
#
_entry.id   AF-A0AAE9D368-F1
#
_cell.length_a   1.000
_cell.length_b   1.000
_cell.length_c   1.000
_cell.angle_alpha   90.00
_cell.angle_beta   90.00
_cell.angle_gamma   90.00
#
_symmetry.space_group_name_H-M   'P 1'
#
loop_
_entity.id
_entity.type
_entity.pdbx_description
1 polymer ?
#
loop_
_entity_poly.entity_id
_entity_poly.type
_entity_poly.pdbx_seq_one_letter_code
_entity_poly.pdbx_strand_id
1 'polypeptide(L)'
;MLMRCFKNSNSQVNHLWIQGNDKAYQGMPKYLARIMGRVEDRQKEGYTALWKVKWLSWIDVAVENDMFAEFMAHLDPKYLKTLYINNSHVDMDELKYVMRMEQWRGLKELKITFPVTFDLQYFYQFSKIEIMVSKLLPLEFADFMKNFMATHATNMAYFVILSDQNIIPGFKEYVCQQFEPYPFDDGKVEDTDQMNQNPCRRFKLPGSKDHVLMVNFGHKAVIGNVSRENLVANAMALFMTKLNIKATKTWDV
;
A
#
# COMPACT_ATOMS: atom_id res chain seq x y z
N MET A 1 15.39 -21.08 13.49
CA MET A 1 14.06 -21.06 14.15
C MET A 1 12.91 -21.26 13.16
N LEU A 2 12.94 -20.62 11.97
CA LEU A 2 11.95 -20.76 10.88
C LEU A 2 11.56 -22.20 10.51
N MET A 3 12.52 -23.14 10.55
CA MET A 3 12.27 -24.56 10.24
C MET A 3 11.27 -25.28 11.16
N ARG A 4 11.01 -24.75 12.38
CA ARG A 4 10.04 -25.35 13.30
C ARG A 4 8.60 -24.95 12.98
N CYS A 5 8.39 -23.82 12.28
CA CYS A 5 7.09 -23.32 11.88
C CYS A 5 6.38 -24.33 10.94
N PHE A 6 7.14 -25.04 10.12
CA PHE A 6 6.60 -26.02 9.17
C PHE A 6 6.12 -27.33 9.82
N LYS A 7 6.40 -27.59 11.10
CA LYS A 7 6.11 -28.89 11.73
C LYS A 7 4.64 -29.11 12.10
N ASN A 8 3.85 -28.05 12.24
CA ASN A 8 2.45 -28.12 12.66
C ASN A 8 1.58 -27.46 11.58
N SER A 9 0.55 -28.15 11.10
CA SER A 9 -0.38 -27.68 10.06
C SER A 9 -1.17 -26.43 10.47
N ASN A 10 -1.24 -26.14 11.77
CA ASN A 10 -1.87 -24.95 12.33
C ASN A 10 -0.90 -23.80 12.58
N SER A 11 0.40 -23.98 12.35
CA SER A 11 1.37 -22.91 12.50
C SER A 11 1.07 -21.75 11.55
N GLN A 12 1.18 -20.54 12.08
CA GLN A 12 1.02 -19.29 11.34
C GLN A 12 2.19 -18.38 11.68
N VAL A 13 2.65 -17.63 10.69
CA VAL A 13 3.64 -16.57 10.87
C VAL A 13 2.90 -15.25 10.80
N ASN A 14 2.80 -14.57 11.94
CA ASN A 14 2.11 -13.28 12.01
C ASN A 14 2.81 -12.21 11.17
N HIS A 15 4.14 -12.17 11.21
CA HIS A 15 4.96 -11.25 10.45
C HIS A 15 6.24 -11.95 10.04
N LEU A 16 6.47 -12.04 8.73
CA LEU A 16 7.72 -12.48 8.16
C LEU A 16 8.47 -11.27 7.62
N TRP A 17 9.65 -11.05 8.15
CA TRP A 17 10.54 -10.00 7.70
C TRP A 17 11.70 -10.63 6.95
N ILE A 18 11.78 -10.34 5.65
CA ILE A 18 12.90 -10.70 4.79
C ILE A 18 13.61 -9.40 4.49
N GLN A 19 14.80 -9.26 5.08
CA GLN A 19 15.61 -8.08 4.96
C GLN A 19 16.98 -8.47 4.42
N GLY A 20 17.34 -7.92 3.27
CA GLY A 20 18.69 -8.00 2.76
C GLY A 20 19.61 -6.99 3.45
N ASN A 21 20.89 -7.22 3.31
CA ASN A 21 21.92 -6.22 3.59
C ASN A 21 23.03 -6.40 2.54
N ASP A 22 23.83 -5.36 2.31
CA ASP A 22 24.90 -5.36 1.29
C ASP A 22 25.91 -6.51 1.44
N LYS A 23 26.02 -7.10 2.64
CA LYS A 23 26.92 -8.23 2.95
C LYS A 23 26.26 -9.60 2.73
N ALA A 24 24.93 -9.66 2.63
CA ALA A 24 24.13 -10.88 2.57
C ALA A 24 23.66 -11.24 1.14
N TYR A 25 23.97 -10.41 0.14
CA TYR A 25 23.61 -10.61 -1.28
C TYR A 25 23.87 -12.03 -1.77
N GLN A 26 25.03 -12.62 -1.45
CA GLN A 26 25.38 -13.97 -1.96
C GLN A 26 24.66 -15.12 -1.25
N GLY A 27 24.17 -14.90 -0.02
CA GLY A 27 23.53 -15.94 0.80
C GLY A 27 22.01 -15.96 0.70
N MET A 28 21.40 -14.82 0.39
CA MET A 28 19.95 -14.65 0.40
C MET A 28 19.23 -15.56 -0.61
N PRO A 29 19.68 -15.68 -1.88
CA PRO A 29 19.04 -16.59 -2.83
C PRO A 29 19.02 -18.05 -2.34
N LYS A 30 20.17 -18.54 -1.84
CA LYS A 30 20.28 -19.90 -1.28
C LYS A 30 19.39 -20.10 -0.06
N TYR A 31 19.25 -19.06 0.77
CA TYR A 31 18.41 -19.10 1.95
C TYR A 31 16.92 -19.18 1.61
N LEU A 32 16.47 -18.35 0.66
CA LEU A 32 15.09 -18.34 0.18
C LEU A 32 14.74 -19.65 -0.54
N ALA A 33 15.60 -20.13 -1.43
CA ALA A 33 15.44 -21.43 -2.09
C ALA A 33 15.31 -22.57 -1.07
N ARG A 34 16.12 -22.54 0.01
CA ARG A 34 16.00 -23.54 1.09
C ARG A 34 14.67 -23.44 1.83
N ILE A 35 14.09 -22.26 1.99
CA ILE A 35 12.76 -22.10 2.60
C ILE A 35 11.68 -22.64 1.66
N MET A 36 11.70 -22.23 0.39
CA MET A 36 10.74 -22.66 -0.62
C MET A 36 10.75 -24.18 -0.81
N GLY A 37 11.93 -24.79 -0.97
CA GLY A 37 12.05 -26.25 -1.07
C GLY A 37 11.51 -27.00 0.15
N ARG A 38 11.46 -26.38 1.33
CA ARG A 38 10.84 -26.98 2.52
C ARG A 38 9.33 -26.90 2.51
N VAL A 39 8.76 -25.88 1.88
CA VAL A 39 7.32 -25.81 1.59
C VAL A 39 6.95 -26.89 0.58
N GLU A 40 7.75 -27.06 -0.48
CA GLU A 40 7.54 -28.12 -1.49
C GLU A 40 7.65 -29.53 -0.91
N ASP A 41 8.66 -29.81 -0.07
CA ASP A 41 8.81 -31.10 0.62
C ASP A 41 7.53 -31.43 1.43
N ARG A 42 6.96 -30.43 2.11
CA ARG A 42 5.72 -30.59 2.88
C ARG A 42 4.52 -30.86 1.98
N GLN A 43 4.43 -30.21 0.83
CA GLN A 43 3.37 -30.50 -0.13
C GLN A 43 3.44 -31.95 -0.62
N LYS A 44 4.67 -32.46 -0.87
CA LYS A 44 4.90 -33.87 -1.22
C LYS A 44 4.52 -34.84 -0.09
N GLU A 45 4.67 -34.43 1.16
CA GLU A 45 4.19 -35.17 2.35
C GLU A 45 2.66 -35.15 2.54
N GLY A 46 1.90 -34.51 1.63
CA GLY A 46 0.44 -34.48 1.66
C GLY A 46 -0.17 -33.29 2.42
N TYR A 47 0.65 -32.31 2.84
CA TYR A 47 0.12 -31.07 3.40
C TYR A 47 -0.42 -30.18 2.26
N THR A 48 -1.71 -29.87 2.30
CA THR A 48 -2.39 -29.09 1.24
C THR A 48 -2.25 -27.58 1.41
N ALA A 49 -1.88 -27.11 2.60
CA ALA A 49 -1.77 -25.69 2.89
C ALA A 49 -0.37 -25.16 2.54
N LEU A 50 -0.34 -24.14 1.67
CA LEU A 50 0.80 -23.25 1.46
C LEU A 50 1.21 -22.56 2.77
N TRP A 51 2.35 -21.86 2.77
CA TRP A 51 2.87 -21.25 3.99
C TRP A 51 1.98 -20.08 4.47
N LYS A 52 1.40 -20.24 5.67
CA LYS A 52 0.49 -19.27 6.28
C LYS A 52 1.25 -18.07 6.88
N VAL A 53 1.50 -17.06 6.05
CA VAL A 53 2.10 -15.78 6.44
C VAL A 53 1.05 -14.69 6.39
N LYS A 54 0.82 -13.96 7.50
CA LYS A 54 -0.17 -12.88 7.56
C LYS A 54 0.37 -11.56 7.02
N TRP A 55 1.60 -11.21 7.37
CA TRP A 55 2.30 -10.00 6.91
C TRP A 55 3.67 -10.38 6.36
N LEU A 56 3.93 -10.05 5.09
CA LEU A 56 5.25 -10.10 4.49
C LEU A 56 5.90 -8.70 4.38
N SER A 57 7.13 -8.56 4.86
CA SER A 57 8.00 -7.41 4.56
C SER A 57 9.20 -7.87 3.76
N TRP A 58 9.35 -7.32 2.56
CA TRP A 58 10.43 -7.59 1.61
C TRP A 58 11.26 -6.33 1.45
N ILE A 59 12.40 -6.26 2.16
CA ILE A 59 13.17 -5.04 2.34
C ILE A 59 14.61 -5.22 1.87
N ASP A 60 15.06 -4.43 0.90
CA ASP A 60 16.44 -4.41 0.39
C ASP A 60 16.97 -5.81 0.01
N VAL A 61 16.07 -6.68 -0.44
CA VAL A 61 16.37 -8.08 -0.79
C VAL A 61 16.78 -8.14 -2.25
N ALA A 62 18.08 -8.09 -2.51
CA ALA A 62 18.57 -8.32 -3.84
C ALA A 62 18.71 -9.82 -4.12
N VAL A 63 17.89 -10.28 -5.04
CA VAL A 63 17.84 -11.65 -5.52
C VAL A 63 17.85 -11.62 -7.04
N GLU A 64 18.35 -12.69 -7.65
CA GLU A 64 18.28 -12.87 -9.09
C GLU A 64 16.82 -13.07 -9.53
N ASN A 65 16.54 -12.77 -10.80
CA ASN A 65 15.21 -12.63 -11.42
C ASN A 65 14.19 -13.70 -10.96
N ASP A 66 12.93 -13.25 -10.80
CA ASP A 66 11.71 -14.01 -10.48
C ASP A 66 11.61 -14.62 -9.06
N MET A 67 12.65 -14.49 -8.23
CA MET A 67 12.64 -15.10 -6.89
C MET A 67 11.61 -14.48 -5.93
N PHE A 68 11.25 -13.20 -6.09
CA PHE A 68 10.16 -12.62 -5.30
C PHE A 68 8.81 -13.24 -5.71
N ALA A 69 8.57 -13.41 -7.01
CA ALA A 69 7.38 -14.09 -7.51
C ALA A 69 7.30 -15.56 -7.10
N GLU A 70 8.40 -16.31 -7.22
CA GLU A 70 8.49 -17.70 -6.75
C GLU A 70 8.19 -17.78 -5.25
N PHE A 71 8.76 -16.88 -4.47
CA PHE A 71 8.51 -16.82 -3.03
C PHE A 71 7.04 -16.55 -2.72
N MET A 72 6.42 -15.59 -3.42
CA MET A 72 4.99 -15.27 -3.28
C MET A 72 4.10 -16.48 -3.57
N ALA A 73 4.43 -17.30 -4.57
CA ALA A 73 3.66 -18.49 -4.94
C ALA A 73 3.58 -19.55 -3.82
N HIS A 74 4.56 -19.56 -2.91
CA HIS A 74 4.60 -20.48 -1.76
C HIS A 74 3.75 -20.03 -0.57
N LEU A 75 3.19 -18.81 -0.60
CA LEU A 75 2.38 -18.26 0.48
C LEU A 75 0.89 -18.61 0.29
N ASP A 76 0.21 -18.90 1.39
CA ASP A 76 -1.24 -19.16 1.36
C ASP A 76 -2.01 -17.85 1.10
N PRO A 77 -2.73 -17.74 -0.04
CA PRO A 77 -3.44 -16.52 -0.41
C PRO A 77 -4.56 -16.15 0.56
N LYS A 78 -5.11 -17.12 1.32
CA LYS A 78 -6.17 -16.84 2.31
C LYS A 78 -5.61 -16.16 3.55
N TYR A 79 -4.34 -16.37 3.85
CA TYR A 79 -3.69 -15.86 5.06
C TYR A 79 -2.95 -14.55 4.87
N LEU A 80 -2.37 -14.30 3.70
CA LEU A 80 -1.64 -13.06 3.42
C LEU A 80 -2.61 -11.86 3.43
N LYS A 81 -2.33 -10.87 4.28
CA LYS A 81 -3.14 -9.65 4.44
C LYS A 81 -2.36 -8.37 4.17
N THR A 82 -1.08 -8.35 4.50
CA THR A 82 -0.24 -7.16 4.38
C THR A 82 1.02 -7.49 3.61
N LEU A 83 1.30 -6.69 2.58
CA LEU A 83 2.53 -6.75 1.82
C LEU A 83 3.25 -5.40 1.91
N TYR A 84 4.48 -5.43 2.40
CA TYR A 84 5.38 -4.29 2.37
C TYR A 84 6.59 -4.63 1.51
N ILE A 85 6.79 -3.86 0.44
CA ILE A 85 7.95 -3.95 -0.43
C ILE A 85 8.72 -2.63 -0.32
N ASN A 86 9.97 -2.72 0.07
CA ASN A 86 10.90 -1.61 0.08
C ASN A 86 12.17 -2.06 -0.61
N ASN A 87 12.27 -1.88 -1.92
CA ASN A 87 13.39 -2.40 -2.67
C ASN A 87 13.43 -1.86 -4.10
N SER A 88 14.54 -1.28 -4.55
CA SER A 88 14.75 -0.94 -5.96
C SER A 88 15.03 -2.16 -6.85
N HIS A 89 15.21 -3.35 -6.28
CA HIS A 89 15.61 -4.56 -7.00
C HIS A 89 14.46 -5.50 -7.42
N VAL A 90 13.22 -5.26 -7.01
CA VAL A 90 12.07 -6.01 -7.55
C VAL A 90 11.77 -5.44 -8.94
N ASP A 91 11.92 -6.28 -9.96
CA ASP A 91 11.66 -5.87 -11.33
C ASP A 91 10.16 -5.56 -11.54
N MET A 92 9.86 -4.59 -12.39
CA MET A 92 8.48 -4.18 -12.63
C MET A 92 7.65 -5.27 -13.34
N ASP A 93 8.25 -6.06 -14.22
CA ASP A 93 7.56 -7.18 -14.86
C ASP A 93 7.32 -8.33 -13.89
N GLU A 94 8.25 -8.57 -12.96
CA GLU A 94 8.04 -9.51 -11.85
C GLU A 94 6.87 -9.04 -10.96
N LEU A 95 6.83 -7.76 -10.59
CA LEU A 95 5.73 -7.22 -9.79
C LEU A 95 4.38 -7.31 -10.53
N LYS A 96 4.34 -7.04 -11.84
CA LYS A 96 3.14 -7.27 -12.68
C LYS A 96 2.68 -8.72 -12.65
N TYR A 97 3.62 -9.67 -12.65
CA TYR A 97 3.30 -11.09 -12.56
C TYR A 97 2.68 -11.42 -11.20
N VAL A 98 3.26 -10.93 -10.11
CA VAL A 98 2.71 -11.09 -8.75
C VAL A 98 1.31 -10.49 -8.62
N MET A 99 1.04 -9.35 -9.26
CA MET A 99 -0.28 -8.71 -9.25
C MET A 99 -1.40 -9.57 -9.86
N ARG A 100 -1.05 -10.59 -10.65
CA ARG A 100 -2.02 -11.53 -11.25
C ARG A 100 -2.28 -12.76 -10.37
N MET A 101 -1.49 -12.96 -9.32
CA MET A 101 -1.58 -14.12 -8.43
C MET A 101 -2.77 -14.03 -7.46
N GLU A 102 -3.20 -15.18 -6.94
CA GLU A 102 -4.24 -15.25 -5.90
C GLU A 102 -3.81 -14.53 -4.61
N GLN A 103 -2.52 -14.58 -4.29
CA GLN A 103 -1.94 -13.94 -3.11
C GLN A 103 -2.16 -12.43 -3.13
N TRP A 104 -2.04 -11.80 -4.31
CA TRP A 104 -2.29 -10.37 -4.47
C TRP A 104 -3.76 -10.02 -4.24
N ARG A 105 -4.69 -10.83 -4.77
CA ARG A 105 -6.14 -10.63 -4.60
C ARG A 105 -6.59 -10.76 -3.14
N GLY A 106 -5.86 -11.52 -2.32
CA GLY A 106 -6.16 -11.73 -0.90
C GLY A 106 -5.69 -10.61 0.04
N LEU A 107 -4.85 -9.69 -0.46
CA LEU A 107 -4.27 -8.59 0.33
C LEU A 107 -5.33 -7.55 0.72
N LYS A 108 -5.13 -6.97 1.91
CA LYS A 108 -5.91 -5.84 2.43
C LYS A 108 -5.08 -4.57 2.54
N GLU A 109 -3.79 -4.71 2.70
CA GLU A 109 -2.85 -3.63 2.97
C GLU A 109 -1.62 -3.78 2.07
N LEU A 110 -1.21 -2.69 1.44
CA LEU A 110 -0.05 -2.65 0.55
C LEU A 110 0.81 -1.42 0.86
N LYS A 111 2.12 -1.64 0.95
CA LYS A 111 3.11 -0.56 0.99
C LYS A 111 4.22 -0.83 -0.02
N ILE A 112 4.49 0.13 -0.90
CA ILE A 112 5.59 0.12 -1.87
C ILE A 112 6.31 1.46 -1.80
N THR A 113 7.57 1.46 -1.37
CA THR A 113 8.33 2.70 -1.09
C THR A 113 9.33 3.08 -2.18
N PHE A 114 9.23 2.49 -3.37
CA PHE A 114 10.01 2.86 -4.55
C PHE A 114 9.07 3.23 -5.71
N PRO A 115 9.49 4.08 -6.66
CA PRO A 115 8.62 4.55 -7.74
C PRO A 115 8.14 3.40 -8.64
N VAL A 116 6.84 3.14 -8.64
CA VAL A 116 6.19 2.25 -9.61
C VAL A 116 5.73 3.03 -10.84
N THR A 117 5.70 2.34 -11.97
CA THR A 117 5.26 2.88 -13.27
C THR A 117 3.89 2.34 -13.72
N PHE A 118 3.18 1.64 -12.83
CA PHE A 118 1.86 1.07 -13.14
C PHE A 118 0.73 2.07 -12.94
N ASP A 119 -0.37 1.77 -13.61
CA ASP A 119 -1.64 2.47 -13.42
C ASP A 119 -2.15 2.31 -11.97
N LEU A 120 -2.57 3.41 -11.36
CA LEU A 120 -3.23 3.44 -10.06
C LEU A 120 -4.45 2.51 -9.97
N GLN A 121 -5.09 2.16 -11.09
CA GLN A 121 -6.23 1.24 -11.12
C GLN A 121 -5.94 -0.14 -10.50
N TYR A 122 -4.70 -0.58 -10.43
CA TYR A 122 -4.40 -1.88 -9.81
C TYR A 122 -4.47 -1.90 -8.29
N PHE A 123 -4.70 -0.74 -7.67
CA PHE A 123 -4.41 -0.52 -6.27
C PHE A 123 -5.61 -0.08 -5.43
N TYR A 124 -6.73 0.31 -6.03
CA TYR A 124 -7.89 0.84 -5.28
C TYR A 124 -8.54 -0.21 -4.36
N GLN A 125 -8.33 -1.51 -4.61
CA GLN A 125 -8.94 -2.60 -3.85
C GLN A 125 -8.43 -2.68 -2.39
N PHE A 126 -7.28 -2.09 -2.09
CA PHE A 126 -6.67 -2.18 -0.76
C PHE A 126 -7.29 -1.19 0.22
N SER A 127 -7.59 -1.66 1.43
CA SER A 127 -8.09 -0.82 2.53
C SER A 127 -7.03 0.13 3.08
N LYS A 128 -5.75 -0.24 2.98
CA LYS A 128 -4.63 0.64 3.31
C LYS A 128 -3.62 0.56 2.20
N ILE A 129 -3.28 1.71 1.65
CA ILE A 129 -2.26 1.77 0.60
C ILE A 129 -1.28 2.90 0.84
N GLU A 130 0.00 2.59 0.71
CA GLU A 130 1.10 3.55 0.71
C GLU A 130 2.02 3.24 -0.46
N ILE A 131 1.90 3.96 -1.57
CA ILE A 131 2.70 3.71 -2.78
C ILE A 131 3.45 4.95 -3.21
N MET A 132 4.59 4.75 -3.86
CA MET A 132 5.32 5.78 -4.58
C MET A 132 5.19 5.54 -6.08
N VAL A 133 4.78 6.55 -6.83
CA VAL A 133 4.69 6.52 -8.31
C VAL A 133 5.74 7.45 -8.91
N SER A 134 6.20 7.15 -10.12
CA SER A 134 7.16 8.04 -10.81
C SER A 134 6.55 9.41 -11.11
N LYS A 135 5.28 9.45 -11.51
CA LYS A 135 4.54 10.67 -11.81
C LYS A 135 3.05 10.44 -11.56
N LEU A 136 2.42 11.35 -10.81
CA LEU A 136 0.99 11.31 -10.57
C LEU A 136 0.23 12.12 -11.63
N LEU A 137 -0.58 11.44 -12.45
CA LEU A 137 -1.41 12.09 -13.47
C LEU A 137 -2.82 12.39 -12.92
N PRO A 138 -3.39 13.57 -13.22
CA PRO A 138 -4.63 14.01 -12.59
C PRO A 138 -5.85 13.17 -12.99
N LEU A 139 -5.96 12.76 -14.26
CA LEU A 139 -7.06 11.91 -14.73
C LEU A 139 -7.01 10.52 -14.09
N GLU A 140 -5.83 9.89 -14.12
CA GLU A 140 -5.59 8.58 -13.52
C GLU A 140 -5.89 8.58 -12.02
N PHE A 141 -5.46 9.62 -11.30
CA PHE A 141 -5.77 9.76 -9.88
C PHE A 141 -7.26 10.00 -9.61
N ALA A 142 -7.95 10.78 -10.45
CA ALA A 142 -9.40 10.98 -10.31
C ALA A 142 -10.15 9.66 -10.51
N ASP A 143 -9.76 8.83 -11.48
CA ASP A 143 -10.38 7.54 -11.71
C ASP A 143 -10.05 6.53 -10.60
N PHE A 144 -8.82 6.55 -10.08
CA PHE A 144 -8.45 5.82 -8.86
C PHE A 144 -9.37 6.21 -7.70
N MET A 145 -9.56 7.50 -7.46
CA MET A 145 -10.42 8.00 -6.38
C MET A 145 -11.87 7.52 -6.54
N LYS A 146 -12.44 7.58 -7.74
CA LYS A 146 -13.81 7.09 -8.01
C LYS A 146 -13.94 5.61 -7.62
N ASN A 147 -12.99 4.78 -8.04
CA ASN A 147 -13.00 3.34 -7.74
C ASN A 147 -12.71 3.04 -6.27
N PHE A 148 -11.81 3.80 -5.64
CA PHE A 148 -11.53 3.69 -4.22
C PHE A 148 -12.76 4.03 -3.36
N MET A 149 -13.45 5.12 -3.68
CA MET A 149 -14.69 5.52 -2.99
C MET A 149 -15.81 4.48 -3.15
N ALA A 150 -15.97 3.93 -4.36
CA ALA A 150 -16.96 2.89 -4.62
C ALA A 150 -16.64 1.60 -3.85
N THR A 151 -15.36 1.23 -3.76
CA THR A 151 -14.91 0.01 -3.07
C THR A 151 -15.04 0.13 -1.55
N HIS A 152 -14.73 1.30 -0.98
CA HIS A 152 -14.62 1.50 0.47
C HIS A 152 -15.72 2.39 1.05
N ALA A 153 -16.91 2.40 0.44
CA ALA A 153 -18.02 3.30 0.81
C ALA A 153 -18.42 3.26 2.31
N THR A 154 -18.19 2.14 2.98
CA THR A 154 -18.60 1.90 4.38
C THR A 154 -17.46 1.44 5.28
N ASN A 155 -16.25 1.34 4.75
CA ASN A 155 -15.09 0.82 5.47
C ASN A 155 -14.08 1.93 5.72
N MET A 156 -13.49 1.93 6.92
CA MET A 156 -12.33 2.77 7.20
C MET A 156 -11.18 2.31 6.30
N ALA A 157 -10.76 3.19 5.40
CA ALA A 157 -9.71 2.93 4.42
C ALA A 157 -8.91 4.20 4.16
N TYR A 158 -7.64 4.05 3.80
CA TYR A 158 -6.80 5.19 3.46
C TYR A 158 -5.84 4.90 2.32
N PHE A 159 -5.41 5.97 1.67
CA PHE A 159 -4.32 5.95 0.71
C PHE A 159 -3.29 7.04 1.00
N VAL A 160 -2.04 6.75 0.72
CA VAL A 160 -0.91 7.68 0.60
C VAL A 160 -0.27 7.40 -0.75
N ILE A 161 -0.39 8.34 -1.68
CA ILE A 161 0.25 8.24 -2.99
C ILE A 161 1.34 9.31 -3.04
N LEU A 162 2.59 8.87 -2.98
CA LEU A 162 3.78 9.69 -3.14
C LEU A 162 4.12 9.76 -4.63
N SER A 163 4.56 10.92 -5.09
CA SER A 163 5.08 11.13 -6.44
C SER A 163 6.56 11.47 -6.35
N ASP A 164 7.38 10.80 -7.14
CA ASP A 164 8.81 11.09 -7.26
C ASP A 164 9.04 12.52 -7.81
N GLN A 165 8.23 12.87 -8.82
CA GLN A 165 8.14 14.21 -9.38
C GLN A 165 7.14 15.10 -8.61
N ASN A 166 7.34 16.42 -8.66
CA ASN A 166 6.35 17.37 -8.14
C ASN A 166 5.02 17.24 -8.90
N ILE A 167 3.93 17.33 -8.15
CA ILE A 167 2.57 17.38 -8.69
C ILE A 167 2.40 18.70 -9.45
N ILE A 168 1.82 18.62 -10.65
CA ILE A 168 1.69 19.77 -11.56
C ILE A 168 0.73 20.85 -10.99
N PRO A 169 0.95 22.13 -11.31
CA PRO A 169 -0.05 23.17 -11.03
C PRO A 169 -1.40 22.85 -11.67
N GLY A 170 -2.51 23.15 -10.99
CA GLY A 170 -3.86 22.85 -11.48
C GLY A 170 -4.33 21.40 -11.24
N PHE A 171 -3.47 20.51 -10.70
CA PHE A 171 -3.82 19.12 -10.44
C PHE A 171 -5.06 18.99 -9.55
N LYS A 172 -5.06 19.71 -8.43
CA LYS A 172 -6.16 19.67 -7.46
C LYS A 172 -7.47 20.11 -8.09
N GLU A 173 -7.43 21.20 -8.84
CA GLU A 173 -8.59 21.79 -9.52
C GLU A 173 -9.16 20.80 -10.55
N TYR A 174 -8.30 20.21 -11.38
CA TYR A 174 -8.69 19.21 -12.36
C TYR A 174 -9.36 18.01 -11.70
N VAL A 175 -8.73 17.42 -10.67
CA VAL A 175 -9.27 16.25 -9.97
C VAL A 175 -10.62 16.58 -9.36
N CYS A 176 -10.77 17.74 -8.71
CA CYS A 176 -12.03 18.14 -8.09
C CYS A 176 -13.16 18.33 -9.12
N GLN A 177 -12.87 18.79 -10.33
CA GLN A 177 -13.85 18.92 -11.42
C GLN A 177 -14.41 17.58 -11.92
N GLN A 178 -13.79 16.45 -11.56
CA GLN A 178 -14.27 15.12 -11.95
C GLN A 178 -15.38 14.56 -11.04
N PHE A 179 -15.82 15.30 -10.01
CA PHE A 179 -16.79 14.84 -9.01
C PHE A 179 -17.97 15.80 -8.92
N GLU A 180 -19.20 15.26 -9.02
CA GLU A 180 -20.48 15.98 -8.95
C GLU A 180 -21.39 15.43 -7.84
N PRO A 181 -22.07 16.27 -7.03
CA PRO A 181 -21.82 17.71 -6.88
C PRO A 181 -20.42 17.96 -6.32
N TYR A 182 -19.81 19.09 -6.71
CA TYR A 182 -18.43 19.46 -6.36
C TYR A 182 -18.05 19.14 -4.90
N PRO A 183 -16.82 18.63 -4.65
CA PRO A 183 -16.35 18.36 -3.30
C PRO A 183 -16.39 19.64 -2.44
N PHE A 184 -16.85 19.50 -1.20
CA PHE A 184 -17.00 20.62 -0.28
C PHE A 184 -15.61 21.12 0.17
N ASP A 185 -15.44 22.45 0.23
CA ASP A 185 -14.34 23.10 0.95
C ASP A 185 -14.70 23.16 2.42
N ASP A 186 -13.86 22.62 3.29
CA ASP A 186 -14.08 22.73 4.74
C ASP A 186 -13.71 24.12 5.28
N GLY A 187 -13.20 25.01 4.44
CA GLY A 187 -12.57 26.22 4.92
C GLY A 187 -11.34 25.89 5.76
N LYS A 188 -10.66 26.94 6.22
CA LYS A 188 -9.54 26.79 7.14
C LYS A 188 -10.08 26.14 8.41
N VAL A 189 -9.52 25.01 8.83
CA VAL A 189 -9.72 24.49 10.18
C VAL A 189 -9.05 25.51 11.11
N GLU A 190 -9.80 26.53 11.51
CA GLU A 190 -9.42 27.47 12.57
C GLU A 190 -9.54 26.72 13.89
N ASP A 191 -8.53 25.92 14.22
CA ASP A 191 -7.97 25.87 15.57
C ASP A 191 -6.73 24.97 15.65
N THR A 192 -5.64 25.58 16.13
CA THR A 192 -4.43 24.97 16.70
C THR A 192 -3.59 24.03 15.83
N ASP A 193 -2.92 24.59 14.82
CA ASP A 193 -1.45 24.48 14.64
C ASP A 193 -1.08 25.09 13.28
N GLN A 194 -0.36 26.21 13.31
CA GLN A 194 0.05 26.97 12.12
C GLN A 194 1.01 26.20 11.19
N MET A 195 1.40 24.96 11.50
CA MET A 195 2.37 24.18 10.70
C MET A 195 1.77 23.33 9.57
N ASN A 196 0.44 23.13 9.48
CA ASN A 196 -0.14 22.22 8.47
C ASN A 196 -1.44 22.75 7.82
N GLN A 197 -1.45 24.00 7.36
CA GLN A 197 -2.59 24.64 6.69
C GLN A 197 -2.81 24.20 5.23
N ASN A 198 -2.77 22.90 4.93
CA ASN A 198 -3.25 22.44 3.62
C ASN A 198 -4.76 22.17 3.70
N PRO A 199 -5.61 22.94 2.99
CA PRO A 199 -7.05 22.72 3.01
C PRO A 199 -7.39 21.31 2.49
N CYS A 200 -8.02 20.51 3.35
CA CYS A 200 -8.51 19.19 3.02
C CYS A 200 -9.83 19.29 2.23
N ARG A 201 -10.00 18.42 1.23
CA ARG A 201 -11.24 18.32 0.44
C ARG A 201 -12.07 17.14 0.90
N ARG A 202 -13.39 17.33 1.03
CA ARG A 202 -14.34 16.24 1.34
C ARG A 202 -15.08 15.77 0.09
N PHE A 203 -15.12 14.47 -0.10
CA PHE A 203 -15.87 13.80 -1.14
C PHE A 203 -16.92 12.88 -0.50
N LYS A 204 -18.17 13.01 -0.92
CA LYS A 204 -19.24 12.10 -0.47
C LYS A 204 -19.00 10.71 -1.06
N LEU A 205 -19.10 9.69 -0.22
CA LEU A 205 -18.98 8.31 -0.68
C LEU A 205 -20.31 7.83 -1.30
N PRO A 206 -20.28 7.19 -2.48
CA PRO A 206 -21.47 6.62 -3.08
C PRO A 206 -22.17 5.63 -2.14
N GLY A 207 -23.46 5.83 -1.88
CA GLY A 207 -24.26 4.95 -1.03
C GLY A 207 -24.01 5.06 0.48
N SER A 208 -23.15 5.99 0.93
CA SER A 208 -22.89 6.24 2.35
C SER A 208 -23.47 7.57 2.79
N LYS A 209 -24.19 7.59 3.91
CA LYS A 209 -24.71 8.82 4.52
C LYS A 209 -23.83 9.37 5.64
N ASP A 210 -22.96 8.52 6.20
CA ASP A 210 -22.23 8.82 7.43
C ASP A 210 -20.72 8.91 7.22
N HIS A 211 -20.23 8.57 6.02
CA HIS A 211 -18.80 8.55 5.71
C HIS A 211 -18.46 9.44 4.52
N VAL A 212 -17.30 10.08 4.62
CA VAL A 212 -16.71 10.93 3.60
C VAL A 212 -15.27 10.50 3.36
N LEU A 213 -14.79 10.70 2.13
CA LEU A 213 -13.36 10.64 1.83
C LEU A 213 -12.77 12.04 2.01
N MET A 214 -11.81 12.16 2.91
CA MET A 214 -11.03 13.37 3.13
C MET A 214 -9.73 13.27 2.33
N VAL A 215 -9.38 14.28 1.53
CA VAL A 215 -8.17 14.27 0.71
C VAL A 215 -7.33 15.52 0.94
N ASN A 216 -6.05 15.34 1.28
CA ASN A 216 -5.05 16.39 1.34
C ASN A 216 -4.14 16.31 0.11
N PHE A 217 -4.06 17.40 -0.63
CA PHE A 217 -3.22 17.56 -1.81
C PHE A 217 -1.94 18.30 -1.42
N GLY A 218 -0.82 17.60 -1.41
CA GLY A 218 0.52 18.16 -1.22
C GLY A 218 1.26 18.38 -2.54
N HIS A 219 2.50 18.84 -2.45
CA HIS A 219 3.36 19.10 -3.62
C HIS A 219 3.99 17.81 -4.20
N LYS A 220 4.15 16.77 -3.38
CA LYS A 220 4.68 15.45 -3.77
C LYS A 220 3.86 14.27 -3.25
N ALA A 221 2.73 14.54 -2.62
CA ALA A 221 1.92 13.49 -2.03
C ALA A 221 0.44 13.86 -2.09
N VAL A 222 -0.41 12.88 -2.32
CA VAL A 222 -1.85 12.99 -2.09
C VAL A 222 -2.26 11.93 -1.07
N ILE A 223 -2.96 12.36 -0.03
CA ILE A 223 -3.30 11.52 1.11
C ILE A 223 -4.81 11.55 1.27
N GLY A 224 -5.42 10.38 1.25
CA GLY A 224 -6.85 10.20 1.41
C GLY A 224 -7.19 9.32 2.59
N ASN A 225 -8.26 9.65 3.31
CA ASN A 225 -8.76 8.83 4.42
C ASN A 225 -10.29 8.85 4.46
N VAL A 226 -10.91 7.66 4.46
CA VAL A 226 -12.34 7.49 4.70
C VAL A 226 -12.58 7.63 6.20
N SER A 227 -13.48 8.52 6.57
CA SER A 227 -13.82 8.79 7.96
C SER A 227 -15.29 9.12 8.12
N ARG A 228 -15.80 8.99 9.34
CA ARG A 228 -17.15 9.43 9.65
C ARG A 228 -17.25 10.94 9.53
N GLU A 229 -18.33 11.43 8.94
CA GLU A 229 -18.55 12.85 8.64
C GLU A 229 -18.52 13.74 9.90
N ASN A 230 -18.93 13.20 11.05
CA ASN A 230 -18.92 13.92 12.32
C ASN A 230 -17.56 13.93 13.06
N LEU A 231 -16.52 13.26 12.53
CA LEU A 231 -15.20 13.16 13.16
C LEU A 231 -14.09 13.85 12.34
N VAL A 232 -14.44 14.58 11.28
CA VAL A 232 -13.52 14.98 10.21
C VAL A 232 -12.36 15.86 10.68
N ALA A 233 -12.60 16.92 11.45
CA ALA A 233 -11.55 17.88 11.84
C ALA A 233 -10.42 17.20 12.64
N ASN A 234 -10.77 16.27 13.53
CA ASN A 234 -9.80 15.53 14.34
C ASN A 234 -9.17 14.37 13.56
N ALA A 235 -9.94 13.71 12.69
CA ALA A 235 -9.52 12.47 12.03
C ALA A 235 -8.33 12.68 11.09
N MET A 236 -8.30 13.74 10.28
CA MET A 236 -7.19 13.96 9.34
C MET A 236 -5.92 14.43 10.05
N ALA A 237 -6.02 15.33 11.03
CA ALA A 237 -4.87 15.75 11.83
C ALA A 237 -4.26 14.55 12.58
N LEU A 238 -5.08 13.77 13.29
CA LEU A 238 -4.65 12.53 13.96
C LEU A 238 -4.06 11.52 12.97
N PHE A 239 -4.63 11.42 11.77
CA PHE A 239 -4.14 10.50 10.74
C PHE A 239 -2.76 10.93 10.22
N MET A 240 -2.57 12.22 9.92
CA MET A 240 -1.27 12.77 9.52
C MET A 240 -0.21 12.61 10.61
N THR A 241 -0.57 12.85 11.87
CA THR A 241 0.31 12.61 13.02
C THR A 241 0.65 11.12 13.17
N LYS A 242 -0.33 10.22 13.01
CA LYS A 242 -0.14 8.75 13.12
C LYS A 242 0.69 8.18 11.99
N LEU A 243 0.59 8.72 10.78
CA LEU A 243 1.43 8.30 9.66
C LEU A 243 2.90 8.74 9.84
N ASN A 244 3.23 9.49 10.90
CA ASN A 244 4.55 10.05 11.14
C ASN A 244 5.07 10.80 9.89
N ILE A 245 4.15 11.34 9.09
CA ILE A 245 4.44 12.28 8.01
C ILE A 245 4.73 13.59 8.73
N LYS A 246 5.91 13.64 9.36
CA LYS A 246 6.55 14.92 9.61
C LYS A 246 6.59 15.61 8.26
N ALA A 247 5.95 16.75 8.15
CA ALA A 247 6.13 17.73 7.07
C ALA A 247 7.57 18.28 7.01
N THR A 248 8.55 17.51 7.49
CA THR A 248 9.96 17.82 7.60
C THR A 248 10.74 16.53 7.39
N LYS A 249 10.98 16.23 6.12
CA LYS A 249 12.33 16.15 5.59
C LYS A 249 12.17 16.18 4.08
N THR A 250 12.85 17.14 3.47
CA THR A 250 13.40 16.95 2.15
C THR A 250 13.85 15.49 2.05
N TRP A 251 13.22 14.74 1.17
CA TRP A 251 13.84 13.54 0.63
C TRP A 251 14.90 14.09 -0.32
N ASP A 252 15.99 14.58 0.27
CA ASP A 252 17.20 14.91 -0.46
C ASP A 252 17.74 13.59 -1.02
N VAL A 253 17.94 13.63 -2.34
CA VAL A 253 18.61 12.61 -3.15
C VAL A 253 19.97 12.26 -2.55
#